data_AF-A0A366DYY9-F1
#
_entry.id   AF-A0A366DYY9-F1
#
_cell.length_a   1.000
_cell.length_b   1.000
_cell.length_c   1.000
_cell.angle_alpha   90.00
_cell.angle_beta   90.00
_cell.angle_gamma   90.00
#
_symmetry.space_group_name_H-M   'P 1'
#
loop_
_entity.id
_entity.type
_entity.pdbx_description
1 polymer ?
#
loop_
_entity_poly.entity_id
_entity_poly.type
_entity_poly.pdbx_seq_one_letter_code
_entity_poly.pdbx_strand_id
1 'polypeptide(L)'
;MNNGVFIKRIQWINELILFYLALNPLVYLFEHTHLLRGYLLLLLISIVCFPSARKTSTTYFPIVIIAAMILLIAQFGLNYSIITSLVIAAFFSWRFLVYEIKQELTDHYKLLITSMMVLLISLFVYSSTATLLMGIVQFIILIATPILLSYNKSIKHRLQTVMLFLISLMAGVTGMVYLVYPSLQFIFQKTMQLLVNVGFLSLSTLDRVLNISSLQKQDQGQAPQIAFESPKLLPNQTIPNEATGEEQTNWEFVIYAILISIIVAILVFLLFKWSKRKISVTTNNAYQADVHVQQLDTHDHSMSIITNRRDKPSNIVRRLFYSFEQYCHQHGVGRGRGETVEEWFTRINLPIEDISLYFHIRYNHHVNTPHEVQDFRENLAQLRKEIKQHEK
;
A
#
# COMPACT_ATOMS: atom_id res chain seq x y z
N MET A 1 12.13 -0.60 -19.12
CA MET A 1 11.55 -0.05 -17.87
C MET A 1 12.05 -0.86 -16.68
N ASN A 2 12.29 -0.23 -15.54
CA ASN A 2 12.77 -0.93 -14.35
C ASN A 2 11.60 -1.72 -13.74
N ASN A 3 11.52 -3.03 -14.01
CA ASN A 3 10.41 -3.89 -13.58
C ASN A 3 10.08 -3.72 -12.10
N GLY A 4 11.10 -3.47 -11.27
CA GLY A 4 10.97 -3.18 -9.84
C GLY A 4 9.98 -2.07 -9.50
N VAL A 5 9.94 -0.98 -10.27
CA VAL A 5 9.04 0.17 -10.02
C VAL A 5 7.59 -0.17 -10.36
N PHE A 6 7.38 -0.99 -11.39
CA PHE A 6 6.04 -1.37 -11.83
C PHE A 6 5.36 -2.33 -10.84
N ILE A 7 6.07 -3.38 -10.41
CA ILE A 7 5.59 -4.36 -9.42
C ILE A 7 5.20 -3.66 -8.14
N LYS A 8 6.09 -2.78 -7.70
CA LYS A 8 5.89 -1.88 -6.58
C LYS A 8 4.55 -1.16 -6.74
N ARG A 9 4.28 -0.50 -7.87
CA ARG A 9 3.04 0.28 -8.04
C ARG A 9 1.79 -0.59 -7.96
N ILE A 10 1.85 -1.79 -8.54
CA ILE A 10 0.76 -2.76 -8.45
C ILE A 10 0.49 -3.16 -7.00
N GLN A 11 1.54 -3.43 -6.22
CA GLN A 11 1.37 -3.78 -4.80
C GLN A 11 0.66 -2.67 -4.02
N TRP A 12 1.06 -1.41 -4.25
CA TRP A 12 0.40 -0.26 -3.62
C TRP A 12 -1.08 -0.17 -4.01
N ILE A 13 -1.41 -0.35 -5.30
CA ILE A 13 -2.80 -0.38 -5.79
C ILE A 13 -3.60 -1.48 -5.09
N ASN A 14 -3.05 -2.68 -4.94
CA ASN A 14 -3.71 -3.78 -4.23
C ASN A 14 -4.02 -3.45 -2.78
N GLU A 15 -3.14 -2.73 -2.09
CA GLU A 15 -3.38 -2.35 -0.69
C GLU A 15 -4.40 -1.22 -0.56
N LEU A 16 -4.49 -0.33 -1.56
CA LEU A 16 -5.58 0.64 -1.63
C LEU A 16 -6.93 -0.07 -1.85
N ILE A 17 -7.01 -1.00 -2.81
CA ILE A 17 -8.24 -1.77 -3.03
C ILE A 17 -8.61 -2.60 -1.78
N LEU A 18 -7.63 -3.19 -1.09
CA LEU A 18 -7.86 -3.85 0.20
C LEU A 18 -8.47 -2.90 1.24
N PHE A 19 -7.94 -1.67 1.30
CA PHE A 19 -8.48 -0.64 2.18
C PHE A 19 -9.90 -0.23 1.80
N TYR A 20 -10.24 -0.15 0.51
CA TYR A 20 -11.63 0.02 0.07
C TYR A 20 -12.53 -1.09 0.61
N LEU A 21 -12.11 -2.36 0.46
CA LEU A 21 -12.90 -3.49 0.94
C LEU A 21 -13.16 -3.39 2.44
N ALA A 22 -12.14 -3.02 3.23
CA ALA A 22 -12.30 -2.83 4.66
C ALA A 22 -13.16 -1.61 5.05
N LEU A 23 -13.03 -0.51 4.32
CA LEU A 23 -13.72 0.75 4.62
C LEU A 23 -15.19 0.74 4.21
N ASN A 24 -15.53 0.10 3.09
CA ASN A 24 -16.87 0.13 2.52
C ASN A 24 -17.99 -0.35 3.46
N PRO A 25 -17.88 -1.50 4.17
CA PRO A 25 -18.93 -1.91 5.10
C PRO A 25 -19.10 -0.92 6.26
N LEU A 26 -18.01 -0.29 6.73
CA LEU A 26 -18.09 0.70 7.81
C LEU A 26 -18.85 1.95 7.37
N VAL A 27 -18.51 2.51 6.21
CA VAL A 27 -19.19 3.71 5.69
C VAL A 27 -20.64 3.41 5.35
N TYR A 28 -20.95 2.23 4.82
CA TYR A 28 -22.33 1.84 4.57
C TYR A 28 -23.16 1.78 5.87
N LEU A 29 -22.59 1.32 6.98
CA LEU A 29 -23.26 1.27 8.27
C LEU A 29 -23.60 2.67 8.83
N PHE A 30 -22.74 3.67 8.59
CA PHE A 30 -22.92 5.02 9.16
C PHE A 30 -23.59 6.02 8.23
N GLU A 31 -23.31 5.95 6.93
CA GLU A 31 -23.71 6.97 5.95
C GLU A 31 -24.71 6.45 4.91
N HIS A 32 -24.89 5.12 4.81
CA HIS A 32 -25.74 4.47 3.79
C HIS A 32 -25.39 4.86 2.34
N THR A 33 -24.19 5.37 2.10
CA THR A 33 -23.70 5.78 0.79
C THR A 33 -22.78 4.71 0.18
N HIS A 34 -22.78 4.60 -1.14
CA HIS A 34 -21.90 3.69 -1.87
C HIS A 34 -20.60 4.42 -2.27
N LEU A 35 -19.47 3.94 -1.78
CA LEU A 35 -18.16 4.57 -2.01
C LEU A 35 -17.54 4.33 -3.40
N LEU A 36 -18.02 3.35 -4.17
CA LEU A 36 -17.25 2.81 -5.29
C LEU A 36 -16.78 3.87 -6.30
N ARG A 37 -17.70 4.69 -6.81
CA ARG A 37 -17.41 5.63 -7.91
C ARG A 37 -16.42 6.70 -7.49
N GLY A 38 -16.70 7.36 -6.36
CA GLY A 38 -15.83 8.41 -5.85
C GLY A 38 -14.49 7.85 -5.37
N TYR A 39 -14.48 6.65 -4.78
CA TYR A 39 -13.24 6.01 -4.35
C TYR A 39 -12.32 5.69 -5.54
N LEU A 40 -12.87 5.16 -6.65
CA LEU A 40 -12.09 4.89 -7.86
C LEU A 40 -11.50 6.17 -8.47
N LEU A 41 -12.25 7.29 -8.44
CA LEU A 41 -11.75 8.59 -8.88
C LEU A 41 -10.57 9.04 -8.00
N LEU A 42 -10.72 8.98 -6.67
CA LEU A 42 -9.65 9.34 -5.73
C LEU A 42 -8.41 8.43 -5.88
N LEU A 43 -8.62 7.14 -6.13
CA LEU A 43 -7.55 6.18 -6.41
C LEU A 43 -6.82 6.50 -7.72
N LEU A 44 -7.53 6.91 -8.78
CA LEU A 44 -6.89 7.34 -10.02
C LEU A 44 -6.06 8.61 -9.81
N ILE A 45 -6.62 9.60 -9.10
CA ILE A 45 -5.91 10.83 -8.72
C ILE A 45 -4.65 10.48 -7.93
N SER A 46 -4.73 9.57 -6.95
CA SER A 46 -3.59 9.19 -6.13
C SER A 46 -2.47 8.55 -6.97
N ILE A 47 -2.83 7.61 -7.86
CA ILE A 47 -1.88 6.92 -8.75
C ILE A 47 -1.13 7.88 -9.66
N VAL A 48 -1.78 8.96 -10.11
CA VAL A 48 -1.16 9.95 -11.00
C VAL A 48 -0.38 11.00 -10.20
N CYS A 49 -1.01 11.58 -9.17
CA CYS A 49 -0.47 12.75 -8.46
C CYS A 49 0.70 12.38 -7.55
N PHE A 50 0.63 11.31 -6.74
CA PHE A 50 1.68 11.02 -5.77
C PHE A 50 3.05 10.72 -6.43
N PRO A 51 3.13 9.86 -7.48
CA PRO A 51 4.41 9.64 -8.18
C PRO A 51 4.91 10.90 -8.90
N SER A 52 4.02 11.76 -9.36
CA SER A 52 4.39 13.03 -10.02
C SER A 52 4.96 14.03 -9.01
N ALA A 53 4.30 14.18 -7.85
CA ALA A 53 4.80 14.98 -6.73
C ALA A 53 6.19 14.56 -6.27
N ARG A 54 6.44 13.24 -6.22
CA ARG A 54 7.74 12.69 -5.83
C ARG A 54 8.86 13.03 -6.82
N LYS A 55 8.55 13.12 -8.11
CA LYS A 55 9.54 13.53 -9.12
C LYS A 55 9.91 15.00 -8.99
N THR A 56 8.95 15.84 -8.62
CA THR A 56 9.14 17.30 -8.56
C THR A 56 9.85 17.76 -7.29
N SER A 57 9.65 17.08 -6.15
CA SER A 57 10.25 17.48 -4.88
C SER A 57 10.76 16.32 -4.05
N THR A 58 11.87 16.53 -3.37
CA THR A 58 12.41 15.63 -2.35
C THR A 58 11.78 15.85 -0.98
N THR A 59 10.97 16.90 -0.78
CA THR A 59 10.32 17.22 0.50
C THR A 59 8.96 16.53 0.62
N TYR A 60 8.46 16.28 1.83
CA TYR A 60 7.11 15.74 2.08
C TYR A 60 5.97 16.71 1.71
N PHE A 61 6.29 17.97 1.40
CA PHE A 61 5.32 19.04 1.18
C PHE A 61 4.28 18.73 0.07
N PRO A 62 4.66 18.25 -1.14
CA PRO A 62 3.66 17.96 -2.17
C PRO A 62 2.71 16.81 -1.83
N ILE A 63 3.17 15.83 -1.04
CA ILE A 63 2.35 14.69 -0.59
C ILE A 63 1.21 15.21 0.29
N VAL A 64 1.51 16.16 1.17
CA VAL A 64 0.51 16.76 2.07
C VAL A 64 -0.47 17.66 1.31
N ILE A 65 0.00 18.40 0.29
CA ILE A 65 -0.91 19.13 -0.61
C ILE A 65 -1.87 18.17 -1.31
N ILE A 66 -1.36 17.05 -1.85
CA ILE A 66 -2.20 16.04 -2.50
C ILE A 66 -3.18 15.43 -1.49
N ALA A 67 -2.76 15.18 -0.25
CA ALA A 67 -3.63 14.71 0.82
C ALA A 67 -4.79 15.67 1.09
N ALA A 68 -4.49 16.97 1.24
CA ALA A 68 -5.48 18.01 1.42
C ALA A 68 -6.42 18.10 0.21
N MET A 69 -5.89 18.00 -1.01
CA MET A 69 -6.68 17.99 -2.23
C MET A 69 -7.63 16.78 -2.30
N ILE A 70 -7.17 15.58 -1.95
CA ILE A 70 -8.01 14.36 -1.86
C ILE A 70 -9.12 14.57 -0.84
N LEU A 71 -8.82 15.13 0.33
CA LEU A 71 -9.82 15.44 1.36
C LEU A 71 -10.87 16.42 0.84
N LEU A 72 -10.45 17.52 0.20
CA LEU A 72 -11.38 18.52 -0.34
C LEU A 72 -12.25 17.95 -1.46
N ILE A 73 -11.69 17.15 -2.37
CA ILE A 73 -12.44 16.48 -3.44
C ILE A 73 -13.43 15.46 -2.86
N ALA A 74 -13.03 14.69 -1.85
CA ALA A 74 -13.90 13.73 -1.18
C ALA A 74 -15.09 14.43 -0.48
N GLN A 75 -14.81 15.51 0.25
CA GLN A 75 -15.83 16.25 0.98
C GLN A 75 -16.78 17.02 0.05
N PHE A 76 -16.23 17.87 -0.82
CA PHE A 76 -17.03 18.83 -1.61
C PHE A 76 -17.43 18.30 -2.98
N GLY A 77 -16.62 17.42 -3.57
CA GLY A 77 -16.88 16.86 -4.91
C GLY A 77 -17.71 15.57 -4.87
N LEU A 78 -17.55 14.77 -3.81
CA LEU A 78 -18.18 13.45 -3.69
C LEU A 78 -19.20 13.36 -2.54
N ASN A 79 -19.36 14.43 -1.76
CA ASN A 79 -20.25 14.52 -0.60
C ASN A 79 -20.02 13.42 0.44
N TYR A 80 -18.77 12.97 0.61
CA TYR A 80 -18.43 12.04 1.69
C TYR A 80 -18.41 12.79 3.02
N SER A 81 -18.69 12.08 4.13
CA SER A 81 -18.52 12.71 5.44
C SER A 81 -17.07 13.16 5.66
N ILE A 82 -16.88 14.14 6.54
CA ILE A 82 -15.56 14.66 6.88
C ILE A 82 -14.66 13.57 7.47
N ILE A 83 -15.25 12.65 8.24
CA ILE A 83 -14.54 11.52 8.84
C ILE A 83 -14.06 10.58 7.74
N THR A 84 -14.94 10.15 6.83
CA THR A 84 -14.60 9.27 5.72
C THR A 84 -13.54 9.90 4.81
N SER A 85 -13.70 11.18 4.47
CA SER A 85 -12.74 11.95 3.68
C SER A 85 -11.35 12.02 4.34
N LEU A 86 -11.31 12.29 5.66
CA LEU A 86 -10.08 12.33 6.45
C LEU A 86 -9.39 10.96 6.47
N VAL A 87 -10.12 9.88 6.73
CA VAL A 87 -9.56 8.52 6.79
C VAL A 87 -8.98 8.11 5.43
N ILE A 88 -9.67 8.39 4.32
CA ILE A 88 -9.16 8.11 2.96
C ILE A 88 -7.89 8.91 2.68
N ALA A 89 -7.91 10.23 2.90
CA ALA A 89 -6.75 11.09 2.63
C ALA A 89 -5.54 10.72 3.50
N ALA A 90 -5.76 10.43 4.78
CA ALA A 90 -4.73 9.99 5.71
C ALA A 90 -4.15 8.64 5.29
N PHE A 91 -5.00 7.64 4.98
CA PHE A 91 -4.54 6.32 4.58
C PHE A 91 -3.75 6.36 3.27
N PHE A 92 -4.23 7.07 2.24
CA PHE A 92 -3.56 7.16 0.95
C PHE A 92 -2.16 7.76 1.09
N SER A 93 -2.07 8.85 1.85
CA SER A 93 -0.83 9.59 2.06
C SER A 93 0.15 8.79 2.93
N TRP A 94 -0.32 8.25 4.06
CA TRP A 94 0.48 7.40 4.94
C TRP A 94 0.99 6.16 4.18
N ARG A 95 0.12 5.48 3.43
CA ARG A 95 0.52 4.27 2.71
C ARG A 95 1.56 4.57 1.65
N PHE A 96 1.39 5.66 0.89
CA PHE A 96 2.38 6.12 -0.08
C PHE A 96 3.73 6.44 0.58
N LEU A 97 3.73 7.10 1.74
CA LEU A 97 4.95 7.41 2.51
C LEU A 97 5.66 6.14 3.01
N VAL A 98 4.93 5.21 3.61
CA VAL A 98 5.50 3.94 4.09
C VAL A 98 6.14 3.19 2.94
N TYR A 99 5.53 3.22 1.77
CA TYR A 99 6.03 2.56 0.58
C TYR A 99 7.29 3.22 0.00
N GLU A 100 7.40 4.55 0.08
CA GLU A 100 8.64 5.26 -0.29
C GLU A 100 9.78 4.96 0.69
N ILE A 101 9.48 4.81 1.98
CA ILE A 101 10.47 4.57 3.04
C ILE A 101 10.91 3.11 3.09
N LYS A 102 9.96 2.16 3.09
CA LYS A 102 10.23 0.72 3.20
C LYS A 102 10.17 0.09 1.82
N GLN A 103 11.31 -0.37 1.32
CA GLN A 103 11.39 -1.11 0.05
C GLN A 103 11.06 -2.61 0.18
N GLU A 104 10.53 -3.03 1.33
CA GLU A 104 10.19 -4.43 1.55
C GLU A 104 8.95 -4.80 0.73
N LEU A 105 9.15 -5.70 -0.24
CA LEU A 105 8.05 -6.39 -0.90
C LEU A 105 7.33 -7.20 0.16
N THR A 106 6.06 -6.87 0.38
CA THR A 106 5.23 -7.64 1.29
C THR A 106 5.00 -9.00 0.68
N ASP A 107 5.01 -10.02 1.52
CA ASP A 107 4.70 -11.39 1.13
C ASP A 107 3.35 -11.45 0.41
N HIS A 108 3.36 -11.78 -0.88
CA HIS A 108 2.17 -11.75 -1.74
C HIS A 108 1.08 -12.69 -1.19
N TYR A 109 1.47 -13.81 -0.57
CA TYR A 109 0.54 -14.75 0.05
C TYR A 109 -0.19 -14.14 1.25
N LYS A 110 0.50 -13.34 2.09
CA LYS A 110 -0.13 -12.66 3.23
C LYS A 110 -1.17 -11.66 2.76
N LEU A 111 -0.86 -10.89 1.71
CA LEU A 111 -1.77 -9.92 1.12
C LEU A 111 -3.01 -10.60 0.53
N LEU A 112 -2.83 -11.73 -0.17
CA LEU A 112 -3.93 -12.53 -0.69
C LEU A 112 -4.85 -13.05 0.42
N ILE A 113 -4.31 -13.72 1.43
CA ILE A 113 -5.08 -14.27 2.55
C ILE A 113 -5.82 -13.14 3.29
N THR A 114 -5.15 -12.03 3.57
CA THR A 114 -5.76 -10.87 4.23
C THR A 114 -6.90 -10.29 3.39
N SER A 115 -6.69 -10.15 2.07
CA SER A 115 -7.74 -9.65 1.18
C SER A 115 -8.95 -10.56 1.08
N MET A 116 -8.74 -11.88 1.11
CA MET A 116 -9.84 -12.85 1.13
C MET A 116 -10.62 -12.78 2.44
N MET A 117 -9.93 -12.69 3.58
CA MET A 117 -10.58 -12.55 4.89
C MET A 117 -11.40 -11.26 4.97
N VAL A 118 -10.81 -10.13 4.57
CA VAL A 118 -11.50 -8.82 4.56
C VAL A 118 -12.69 -8.84 3.61
N LEU A 119 -12.55 -9.42 2.41
CA LEU A 119 -13.64 -9.55 1.44
C LEU A 119 -14.79 -10.38 2.01
N LEU A 120 -14.50 -11.54 2.63
CA LEU A 120 -15.52 -12.38 3.26
C LEU A 120 -16.28 -11.61 4.34
N ILE A 121 -15.56 -11.01 5.29
CA ILE A 121 -16.16 -10.19 6.36
C ILE A 121 -17.02 -9.08 5.75
N SER A 122 -16.52 -8.41 4.72
CA SER A 122 -17.23 -7.32 4.05
C SER A 122 -18.51 -7.80 3.37
N LEU A 123 -18.50 -8.96 2.72
CA LEU A 123 -19.69 -9.56 2.10
C LEU A 123 -20.72 -10.03 3.14
N PHE A 124 -20.27 -10.47 4.32
CA PHE A 124 -21.16 -10.82 5.43
C PHE A 124 -21.87 -9.59 6.01
N VAL A 125 -21.14 -8.51 6.25
CA VAL A 125 -21.70 -7.25 6.79
C VAL A 125 -22.53 -6.55 5.73
N TYR A 126 -22.02 -6.48 4.51
CA TYR A 126 -22.57 -5.68 3.43
C TYR A 126 -22.36 -6.33 2.05
N SER A 127 -23.39 -7.01 1.57
CA SER A 127 -23.39 -7.59 0.23
C SER A 127 -23.86 -6.57 -0.79
N SER A 128 -22.89 -6.04 -1.53
CA SER A 128 -23.12 -5.20 -2.68
C SER A 128 -22.34 -5.75 -3.87
N THR A 129 -22.95 -5.66 -5.05
CA THR A 129 -22.31 -5.97 -6.33
C THR A 129 -20.99 -5.21 -6.50
N ALA A 130 -20.91 -3.98 -5.96
CA ALA A 130 -19.70 -3.17 -5.95
C ALA A 130 -18.56 -3.78 -5.10
N THR A 131 -18.87 -4.27 -3.91
CA THR A 131 -17.89 -4.94 -3.02
C THR A 131 -17.36 -6.21 -3.68
N LEU A 132 -18.26 -7.01 -4.27
CA LEU A 132 -17.90 -8.23 -4.99
C LEU A 132 -17.02 -7.94 -6.20
N LEU A 133 -17.38 -6.94 -7.01
CA LEU A 133 -16.58 -6.51 -8.18
C LEU A 133 -15.17 -6.08 -7.76
N MET A 134 -15.04 -5.26 -6.71
CA MET A 134 -13.72 -4.84 -6.20
C MET A 134 -12.91 -6.02 -5.64
N GLY A 135 -13.57 -7.00 -5.01
CA GLY A 135 -12.95 -8.26 -4.61
C GLY A 135 -12.41 -9.05 -5.81
N ILE A 136 -13.16 -9.14 -6.90
CA ILE A 136 -12.71 -9.79 -8.14
C ILE A 136 -11.53 -9.02 -8.75
N VAL A 137 -11.60 -7.69 -8.83
CA VAL A 137 -10.50 -6.86 -9.36
C VAL A 137 -9.23 -7.06 -8.52
N GLN A 138 -9.33 -7.00 -7.20
CA GLN A 138 -8.22 -7.28 -6.28
C GLN A 138 -7.57 -8.63 -6.59
N PHE A 139 -8.40 -9.65 -6.79
CA PHE A 139 -7.95 -11.00 -7.05
C PHE A 139 -7.24 -11.14 -8.41
N ILE A 140 -7.80 -10.55 -9.47
CA ILE A 140 -7.19 -10.52 -10.80
C ILE A 140 -5.80 -9.88 -10.71
N ILE A 141 -5.67 -8.74 -10.03
CA ILE A 141 -4.39 -8.04 -9.91
C ILE A 141 -3.39 -8.87 -9.10
N LEU A 142 -3.82 -9.50 -8.00
CA LEU A 142 -2.96 -10.36 -7.18
C LEU A 142 -2.46 -11.60 -7.92
N ILE A 143 -3.26 -12.19 -8.83
CA ILE A 143 -2.82 -13.28 -9.72
C ILE A 143 -1.93 -12.75 -10.84
N ALA A 144 -2.30 -11.64 -11.46
CA ALA A 144 -1.57 -11.11 -12.61
C ALA A 144 -0.15 -10.68 -12.23
N THR A 145 0.05 -10.17 -11.01
CA THR A 145 1.35 -9.70 -10.52
C THR A 145 2.45 -10.79 -10.61
N PRO A 146 2.30 -11.99 -10.01
CA PRO A 146 3.27 -13.08 -10.15
C PRO A 146 3.40 -13.61 -11.58
N ILE A 147 2.37 -13.56 -12.42
CA ILE A 147 2.49 -13.93 -13.86
C ILE A 147 3.44 -12.96 -14.56
N LEU A 148 3.20 -11.66 -14.40
CA LEU A 148 3.99 -10.60 -15.02
C LEU A 148 5.45 -10.64 -14.52
N LEU A 149 5.64 -10.99 -13.25
CA LEU A 149 6.95 -11.21 -12.64
C LEU A 149 7.69 -12.42 -13.20
N SER A 150 6.97 -13.53 -13.38
CA SER A 150 7.55 -14.80 -13.79
C SER A 150 7.77 -14.92 -15.29
N TYR A 151 7.06 -14.15 -16.12
CA TYR A 151 7.25 -14.12 -17.56
C TYR A 151 8.71 -13.84 -17.97
N ASN A 152 9.46 -13.14 -17.10
CA ASN A 152 10.86 -12.80 -17.35
C ASN A 152 11.88 -13.86 -16.86
N LYS A 153 11.42 -14.97 -16.25
CA LYS A 153 12.28 -16.07 -15.78
C LYS A 153 11.79 -17.41 -16.35
N SER A 154 12.71 -18.31 -16.70
CA SER A 154 12.49 -19.61 -17.35
C SER A 154 11.65 -20.65 -16.57
N ILE A 155 10.84 -20.24 -15.59
CA ILE A 155 10.06 -21.12 -14.70
C ILE A 155 8.60 -21.16 -15.16
N LYS A 156 8.36 -21.45 -16.46
CA LYS A 156 7.00 -21.43 -17.02
C LYS A 156 6.10 -22.54 -16.49
N HIS A 157 6.63 -23.76 -16.35
CA HIS A 157 5.78 -24.95 -16.18
C HIS A 157 5.22 -25.11 -14.75
N ARG A 158 6.01 -24.83 -13.71
CA ARG A 158 5.57 -24.96 -12.30
C ARG A 158 4.56 -23.89 -11.91
N LEU A 159 4.70 -22.68 -12.46
CA LEU A 159 3.79 -21.56 -12.19
C LEU A 159 2.42 -21.79 -12.82
N GLN A 160 2.35 -22.34 -14.04
CA GLN A 160 1.09 -22.61 -14.71
C GLN A 160 0.20 -23.59 -13.93
N THR A 161 0.78 -24.65 -13.36
CA THR A 161 0.04 -25.62 -12.53
C THR A 161 -0.45 -24.99 -11.22
N VAL A 162 0.38 -24.19 -10.56
CA VAL A 162 -0.03 -23.46 -9.33
C VAL A 162 -1.14 -22.45 -9.64
N MET A 163 -1.07 -21.78 -10.79
CA MET A 163 -2.09 -20.83 -11.24
C MET A 163 -3.42 -21.52 -11.53
N LEU A 164 -3.40 -22.63 -12.28
CA LEU A 164 -4.61 -23.42 -12.56
C LEU A 164 -5.23 -23.94 -11.26
N PHE A 165 -4.41 -24.39 -10.32
CA PHE A 165 -4.87 -24.79 -9.00
C PHE A 165 -5.52 -23.61 -8.24
N LEU A 166 -4.91 -22.43 -8.22
CA LEU A 166 -5.47 -21.25 -7.57
C LEU A 166 -6.77 -20.78 -8.21
N ILE A 167 -6.83 -20.75 -9.55
CA ILE A 167 -8.05 -20.39 -10.29
C ILE A 167 -9.16 -21.41 -10.01
N SER A 168 -8.84 -22.70 -10.03
CA SER A 168 -9.79 -23.79 -9.73
C SER A 168 -10.29 -23.73 -8.28
N LEU A 169 -9.37 -23.57 -7.32
CA LEU A 169 -9.69 -23.36 -5.90
C LEU A 169 -10.65 -22.18 -5.74
N MET A 170 -10.42 -21.09 -6.47
CA MET A 170 -11.22 -19.88 -6.37
C MET A 170 -12.58 -20.00 -7.04
N ALA A 171 -12.66 -20.61 -8.22
CA ALA A 171 -13.95 -20.95 -8.82
C ALA A 171 -14.77 -21.85 -7.87
N GLY A 172 -14.10 -22.80 -7.20
CA GLY A 172 -14.69 -23.64 -6.16
C GLY A 172 -15.19 -22.83 -4.95
N VAL A 173 -14.34 -21.98 -4.37
CA VAL A 173 -14.70 -21.16 -3.19
C VAL A 173 -15.78 -20.14 -3.54
N THR A 174 -15.69 -19.44 -4.66
CA THR A 174 -16.72 -18.48 -5.09
C THR A 174 -18.05 -19.18 -5.39
N GLY A 175 -18.02 -20.32 -6.08
CA GLY A 175 -19.22 -21.13 -6.31
C GLY A 175 -19.83 -21.61 -5.00
N MET A 176 -19.02 -22.11 -4.08
CA MET A 176 -19.45 -22.53 -2.75
C MET A 176 -20.03 -21.37 -1.94
N VAL A 177 -19.38 -20.20 -1.92
CA VAL A 177 -19.88 -19.01 -1.23
C VAL A 177 -21.21 -18.58 -1.87
N TYR A 178 -21.32 -18.52 -3.19
CA TYR A 178 -22.57 -18.16 -3.85
C TYR A 178 -23.73 -19.11 -3.51
N LEU A 179 -23.45 -20.41 -3.43
CA LEU A 179 -24.45 -21.43 -3.05
C LEU A 179 -24.84 -21.36 -1.57
N VAL A 180 -23.87 -21.11 -0.67
CA VAL A 180 -24.07 -21.11 0.79
C VAL A 180 -24.55 -19.74 1.31
N TYR A 181 -24.28 -18.67 0.56
CA TYR A 181 -24.56 -17.29 0.97
C TYR A 181 -26.04 -17.03 1.31
N PRO A 182 -27.03 -17.46 0.51
CA PRO A 182 -28.44 -17.27 0.85
C PRO A 182 -28.82 -17.94 2.19
N SER A 183 -28.28 -19.13 2.46
CA SER A 183 -28.51 -19.86 3.71
C SER A 183 -27.88 -19.15 4.90
N LEU A 184 -26.64 -18.67 4.77
CA LEU A 184 -25.96 -17.91 5.81
C LEU A 184 -26.67 -16.58 6.09
N GLN A 185 -27.08 -15.87 5.04
CA GLN A 185 -27.83 -14.61 5.16
C GLN A 185 -29.16 -14.84 5.89
N PHE A 186 -29.88 -15.92 5.55
CA PHE A 186 -31.11 -16.30 6.22
C PHE A 186 -30.89 -16.58 7.71
N ILE A 187 -29.88 -17.38 8.07
CA ILE A 187 -29.54 -17.69 9.47
C ILE A 187 -29.17 -16.41 10.23
N PHE A 188 -28.37 -15.54 9.61
CA PHE A 188 -27.94 -14.28 10.23
C PHE A 188 -29.12 -13.34 10.46
N GLN A 189 -29.98 -13.14 9.47
CA GLN A 189 -31.18 -12.31 9.59
C GLN A 189 -32.11 -12.84 10.68
N LYS A 190 -32.31 -14.17 10.75
CA LYS A 190 -33.11 -14.79 11.81
C LYS A 190 -32.50 -14.63 13.19
N THR A 191 -31.18 -14.77 13.32
CA THR A 191 -30.47 -14.54 14.57
C THR A 191 -30.57 -13.08 15.02
N MET A 192 -30.36 -12.13 14.12
CA MET A 192 -30.48 -10.69 14.43
C MET A 192 -31.91 -10.30 14.78
N GLN A 193 -32.91 -10.83 14.06
CA GLN A 193 -34.32 -10.63 14.39
C GLN A 193 -34.65 -11.18 15.78
N LEU A 194 -34.13 -12.34 16.14
CA LEU A 194 -34.29 -12.91 17.47
C LEU A 194 -33.66 -12.02 18.55
N LEU A 195 -32.44 -11.53 18.33
CA LEU A 195 -31.77 -10.62 19.26
C LEU A 195 -32.53 -9.31 19.45
N VAL A 196 -33.02 -8.69 18.37
CA VAL A 196 -33.86 -7.48 18.45
C VAL A 196 -35.15 -7.76 19.20
N ASN A 197 -35.82 -8.88 18.92
CA ASN A 197 -37.05 -9.25 19.62
C ASN A 197 -36.81 -9.48 21.11
N VAL A 198 -35.71 -10.16 21.49
CA VAL A 198 -35.33 -10.36 22.89
C VAL A 198 -35.02 -9.01 23.55
N GLY A 199 -34.26 -8.13 22.87
CA GLY A 199 -33.96 -6.79 23.37
C GLY A 199 -35.23 -5.95 23.56
N PHE A 200 -36.18 -6.02 22.62
CA PHE A 200 -37.46 -5.33 22.72
C PHE A 200 -38.31 -5.88 23.85
N LEU A 201 -38.34 -7.20 24.04
CA LEU A 201 -39.00 -7.83 25.18
C LEU A 201 -38.38 -7.35 26.49
N SER A 202 -37.05 -7.32 26.61
CA SER A 202 -36.34 -6.81 27.78
C SER A 202 -36.60 -5.33 28.05
N LEU A 203 -36.68 -4.50 27.01
CA LEU A 203 -37.02 -3.07 27.15
C LEU A 203 -38.49 -2.90 27.54
N SER A 204 -39.40 -3.70 26.98
CA SER A 204 -40.82 -3.64 27.33
C SER A 204 -41.11 -4.11 28.76
N THR A 205 -40.34 -5.08 29.28
CA THR A 205 -40.44 -5.47 30.69
C THR A 205 -39.85 -4.40 31.59
N LEU A 206 -38.74 -3.77 31.20
CA LEU A 206 -38.17 -2.61 31.89
C LEU A 206 -39.16 -1.44 31.96
N ASP A 207 -39.84 -1.11 30.87
CA ASP A 207 -40.86 -0.05 30.85
C ASP A 207 -42.03 -0.38 31.79
N ARG A 208 -42.50 -1.64 31.83
CA ARG A 208 -43.54 -2.06 32.78
C ARG A 208 -43.11 -1.98 34.24
N VAL A 209 -41.85 -2.30 34.54
CA VAL A 209 -41.31 -2.27 35.91
C VAL A 209 -41.05 -0.84 36.37
N LEU A 210 -40.49 0.00 35.50
CA LEU A 210 -40.15 1.38 35.81
C LEU A 210 -41.31 2.36 35.57
N ASN A 211 -42.40 1.90 34.94
CA ASN A 211 -43.59 2.68 34.61
C ASN A 211 -43.25 3.98 33.85
N ILE A 212 -42.19 3.98 33.02
CA ILE A 212 -41.68 5.17 32.33
C ILE A 212 -42.74 5.74 31.38
N SER A 213 -43.52 4.87 30.74
CA SER A 213 -44.66 5.25 29.90
C SER A 213 -45.80 5.97 30.63
N SER A 214 -45.89 5.87 31.97
CA SER A 214 -46.86 6.64 32.77
C SER A 214 -46.41 8.09 33.01
N LEU A 215 -45.11 8.34 33.10
CA LEU A 215 -44.53 9.69 33.22
C LEU A 215 -44.69 10.49 31.93
N GLN A 216 -44.62 9.83 30.77
CA GLN A 216 -44.75 10.51 29.47
C GLN A 216 -46.21 10.85 29.10
N LYS A 217 -47.21 10.18 29.70
CA LYS A 217 -48.63 10.50 29.47
C LYS A 217 -49.16 11.68 30.30
N GLN A 218 -48.41 12.14 31.30
CA GLN A 218 -48.90 13.19 32.21
C GLN A 218 -48.65 14.63 31.70
N ASP A 219 -47.79 14.83 30.70
CA ASP A 219 -47.54 16.14 30.08
C ASP A 219 -48.25 16.36 28.72
N GLN A 220 -48.99 15.37 28.21
CA GLN A 220 -49.96 15.60 27.12
C GLN A 220 -51.28 16.11 27.70
N GLY A 221 -51.22 17.27 28.36
CA GLY A 221 -52.41 18.05 28.65
C GLY A 221 -53.12 18.42 27.35
N GLN A 222 -54.32 17.88 27.16
CA GLN A 222 -55.38 18.36 26.27
C GLN A 222 -54.90 19.19 25.07
N ALA A 223 -54.24 18.55 24.10
CA ALA A 223 -54.27 19.10 22.75
C ALA A 223 -55.74 19.00 22.27
N PRO A 224 -56.35 20.10 21.79
CA PRO A 224 -57.74 20.08 21.33
C PRO A 224 -57.87 19.00 20.25
N GLN A 225 -58.87 18.14 20.41
CA GLN A 225 -59.30 17.21 19.38
C GLN A 225 -59.76 18.04 18.17
N ILE A 226 -58.84 18.35 17.26
CA ILE A 226 -59.19 18.76 15.91
C ILE A 226 -59.78 17.50 15.28
N ALA A 227 -61.11 17.49 15.18
CA ALA A 227 -61.84 16.48 14.44
C ALA A 227 -61.26 16.43 13.03
N PHE A 228 -60.51 15.37 12.72
CA PHE A 228 -60.20 15.01 11.35
C PHE A 228 -61.51 14.53 10.71
N GLU A 229 -62.28 15.49 10.20
CA GLU A 229 -63.20 15.19 9.11
C GLU A 229 -62.40 14.50 8.02
N SER A 230 -62.83 13.30 7.67
CA SER A 230 -62.27 12.55 6.55
C SER A 230 -62.29 13.44 5.32
N PRO A 231 -61.15 13.73 4.66
CA PRO A 231 -61.15 14.57 3.49
C PRO A 231 -61.92 13.81 2.40
N LYS A 232 -63.11 14.32 2.07
CA LYS A 232 -63.76 14.03 0.79
C LYS A 232 -62.71 14.29 -0.28
N LEU A 233 -62.40 13.23 -1.03
CA LEU A 233 -61.59 13.26 -2.24
C LEU A 233 -62.10 14.37 -3.17
N LEU A 234 -61.51 15.55 -3.09
CA LEU A 234 -61.62 16.59 -4.11
C LEU A 234 -60.40 16.45 -5.04
N PRO A 235 -60.61 16.34 -6.35
CA PRO A 235 -59.52 16.21 -7.29
C PRO A 235 -58.86 17.57 -7.48
N ASN A 236 -57.52 17.57 -7.36
CA ASN A 236 -56.63 18.45 -8.08
C ASN A 236 -56.76 19.96 -7.76
N GLN A 237 -56.28 20.36 -6.58
CA GLN A 237 -55.76 21.71 -6.38
C GLN A 237 -54.27 21.61 -6.09
N THR A 238 -53.48 21.96 -7.11
CA THR A 238 -52.06 22.29 -7.00
C THR A 238 -51.92 23.47 -6.04
N ILE A 239 -51.58 23.17 -4.79
CA ILE A 239 -51.11 24.15 -3.81
C ILE A 239 -49.77 24.66 -4.35
N PRO A 240 -49.62 25.96 -4.67
CA PRO A 240 -48.31 26.56 -4.83
C PRO A 240 -47.70 26.53 -3.43
N ASN A 241 -46.70 25.68 -3.23
CA ASN A 241 -45.82 25.77 -2.06
C ASN A 241 -45.14 27.13 -2.12
N GLU A 242 -45.74 28.12 -1.46
CA GLU A 242 -45.09 29.35 -1.07
C GLU A 242 -43.87 28.96 -0.24
N ALA A 243 -42.71 29.18 -0.85
CA ALA A 243 -41.42 29.13 -0.21
C ALA A 243 -41.37 30.22 0.87
N THR A 244 -41.89 29.92 2.06
CA THR A 244 -41.40 30.52 3.29
C THR A 244 -39.96 30.04 3.45
N GLY A 245 -39.05 30.82 2.86
CA GLY A 245 -37.64 30.82 3.16
C GLY A 245 -37.48 31.22 4.63
N GLU A 246 -37.67 30.28 5.53
CA GLU A 246 -36.90 30.30 6.76
C GLU A 246 -35.45 30.18 6.32
N GLU A 247 -34.76 31.32 6.28
CA GLU A 247 -33.31 31.39 6.38
C GLU A 247 -32.92 30.76 7.72
N GLN A 248 -33.01 29.43 7.78
CA GLN A 248 -32.42 28.62 8.81
C GLN A 248 -30.93 28.79 8.58
N THR A 249 -30.39 29.88 9.13
CA THR A 249 -28.98 30.23 9.08
C THR A 249 -28.23 28.96 9.44
N ASN A 250 -27.56 28.37 8.46
CA ASN A 250 -26.92 27.06 8.59
C ASN A 250 -25.72 27.21 9.53
N TRP A 251 -25.95 27.30 10.84
CA TRP A 251 -24.89 27.30 11.86
C TRP A 251 -24.00 26.07 11.71
N GLU A 252 -24.56 24.97 11.21
CA GLU A 252 -23.82 23.78 10.78
C GLU A 252 -22.73 24.13 9.75
N PHE A 253 -23.03 24.93 8.74
CA PHE A 253 -22.06 25.37 7.72
C PHE A 253 -20.94 26.22 8.33
N VAL A 254 -21.26 27.10 9.28
CA VAL A 254 -20.27 27.92 10.00
C VAL A 254 -19.35 27.05 10.86
N ILE A 255 -19.91 26.08 11.58
CA ILE A 255 -19.15 25.13 12.40
C ILE A 255 -18.24 24.27 11.52
N TYR A 256 -18.74 23.77 10.39
CA TYR A 256 -17.92 23.04 9.41
C TYR A 256 -16.81 23.90 8.83
N ALA A 257 -17.08 25.17 8.49
CA ALA A 257 -16.08 26.10 7.98
C ALA A 257 -14.96 26.38 9.01
N ILE A 258 -15.31 26.55 10.29
CA ILE A 258 -14.34 26.74 11.37
C ILE A 258 -13.50 25.47 11.57
N LEU A 259 -14.13 24.30 11.59
CA LEU A 259 -13.45 23.02 11.78
C LEU A 259 -12.49 22.71 10.63
N ILE A 260 -12.89 23.00 9.39
CA ILE A 260 -12.03 22.91 8.20
C ILE A 260 -10.87 23.91 8.30
N SER A 261 -11.12 25.15 8.71
CA SER A 261 -10.07 26.17 8.91
C SER A 261 -9.02 25.71 9.93
N ILE A 262 -9.45 25.11 11.04
CA ILE A 262 -8.55 24.55 12.06
C ILE A 262 -7.73 23.38 11.47
N ILE A 263 -8.35 22.46 10.75
CA ILE A 263 -7.65 21.34 10.10
C ILE A 263 -6.61 21.85 9.09
N VAL A 264 -6.97 22.83 8.28
CA VAL A 264 -6.06 23.47 7.31
C VAL A 264 -4.92 24.17 8.04
N ALA A 265 -5.19 24.90 9.13
CA ALA A 265 -4.16 25.55 9.94
C ALA A 265 -3.20 24.54 10.57
N ILE A 266 -3.70 23.41 11.10
CA ILE A 266 -2.87 22.31 11.64
C ILE A 266 -2.03 21.69 10.52
N LEU A 267 -2.62 21.44 9.34
CA LEU A 267 -1.91 20.94 8.16
C LEU A 267 -0.78 21.88 7.73
N VAL A 268 -1.05 23.18 7.63
CA VAL A 268 -0.06 24.21 7.30
C VAL A 268 1.02 24.28 8.37
N PHE A 269 0.67 24.22 9.65
CA PHE A 269 1.62 24.21 10.75
C PHE A 269 2.53 22.97 10.72
N LEU A 270 1.96 21.78 10.51
CA LEU A 270 2.72 20.53 10.34
C LEU A 270 3.61 20.60 9.10
N LEU A 271 3.12 21.18 8.01
CA LEU A 271 3.89 21.44 6.78
C LEU A 271 5.10 22.33 7.04
N PHE A 272 4.94 23.44 7.78
CA PHE A 272 6.05 24.32 8.14
C PHE A 272 7.07 23.60 9.03
N LYS A 273 6.60 22.81 9.99
CA LYS A 273 7.45 22.05 10.91
C LYS A 273 8.20 20.91 10.20
N TRP A 274 7.58 20.24 9.24
CA TRP A 274 8.17 19.12 8.52
C TRP A 274 8.97 19.53 7.28
N SER A 275 8.68 20.67 6.66
CA SER A 275 9.50 21.26 5.58
C SER A 275 10.95 21.50 6.03
N LYS A 276 11.16 21.86 7.31
CA LYS A 276 12.50 22.01 7.88
C LYS A 276 13.25 20.69 8.07
N ARG A 277 12.55 19.55 8.07
CA ARG A 277 13.17 18.22 8.11
C ARG A 277 13.46 17.81 6.67
N LYS A 278 14.66 18.16 6.18
CA LYS A 278 15.18 17.57 4.95
C LYS A 278 15.11 16.06 5.13
N ILE A 279 14.45 15.39 4.18
CA ILE A 279 14.60 13.95 4.07
C ILE A 279 16.08 13.78 3.79
N SER A 280 16.83 13.29 4.78
CA SER A 280 18.01 12.51 4.49
C SER A 280 17.46 11.35 3.68
N VAL A 281 17.35 11.56 2.37
CA VAL A 281 17.26 10.48 1.43
C VAL A 281 18.62 9.85 1.67
N THR A 282 18.67 8.95 2.65
CA THR A 282 19.47 7.76 2.56
C THR A 282 18.89 7.08 1.32
N THR A 283 19.19 7.66 0.16
CA THR A 283 19.31 6.94 -1.07
C THR A 283 20.04 5.72 -0.59
N ASN A 284 19.51 4.53 -0.82
CA ASN A 284 20.33 3.33 -0.68
C ASN A 284 21.55 3.35 -1.64
N ASN A 285 21.89 4.52 -2.23
CA ASN A 285 23.25 4.99 -2.44
C ASN A 285 24.04 5.27 -1.14
N ALA A 286 23.57 4.89 0.05
CA ALA A 286 24.37 4.83 1.29
C ALA A 286 25.40 3.69 1.26
N TYR A 287 25.54 3.01 0.12
CA TYR A 287 26.72 2.27 -0.29
C TYR A 287 27.27 2.69 -1.67
N GLN A 288 26.92 3.88 -2.12
CA GLN A 288 27.89 4.78 -2.73
C GLN A 288 28.31 5.74 -1.62
N ALA A 289 29.00 5.19 -0.61
CA ALA A 289 30.12 5.96 -0.09
C ALA A 289 30.85 6.44 -1.35
N ASP A 290 30.92 7.76 -1.48
CA ASP A 290 31.92 8.43 -2.26
C ASP A 290 33.25 7.93 -1.69
N VAL A 291 33.62 6.70 -2.06
CA VAL A 291 35.01 6.29 -2.12
C VAL A 291 35.47 7.18 -3.25
N HIS A 292 35.85 8.40 -2.87
CA HIS A 292 36.99 9.07 -3.43
C HIS A 292 38.05 7.98 -3.49
N VAL A 293 38.06 7.27 -4.62
CA VAL A 293 39.26 6.63 -5.11
C VAL A 293 40.16 7.83 -5.23
N GLN A 294 40.96 8.08 -4.19
CA GLN A 294 42.19 8.81 -4.36
C GLN A 294 42.83 8.13 -5.57
N GLN A 295 42.65 8.75 -6.72
CA GLN A 295 43.53 8.59 -7.85
C GLN A 295 44.87 9.02 -7.28
N LEU A 296 45.60 8.06 -6.73
CA LEU A 296 47.03 8.18 -6.58
C LEU A 296 47.53 8.35 -8.00
N ASP A 297 48.04 9.56 -8.25
CA ASP A 297 48.71 9.98 -9.46
C ASP A 297 49.56 8.84 -10.01
N THR A 298 49.04 8.18 -11.04
CA THR A 298 49.84 7.43 -11.97
C THR A 298 49.91 8.30 -13.21
N HIS A 299 50.95 9.13 -13.21
CA HIS A 299 51.49 9.70 -14.42
C HIS A 299 51.74 8.53 -15.38
N ASP A 300 51.07 8.59 -16.53
CA ASP A 300 51.53 8.16 -17.85
C ASP A 300 50.54 7.35 -18.69
N HIS A 301 50.44 7.89 -19.91
CA HIS A 301 49.99 7.33 -21.17
C HIS A 301 48.53 6.88 -21.34
N SER A 302 47.85 7.73 -22.10
CA SER A 302 46.74 7.40 -22.98
C SER A 302 46.96 6.07 -23.72
N MET A 303 46.10 5.09 -23.50
CA MET A 303 45.57 4.31 -24.60
C MET A 303 44.10 3.98 -24.36
N SER A 304 43.30 4.39 -25.33
CA SER A 304 41.89 4.07 -25.49
C SER A 304 41.75 2.54 -25.56
N ILE A 305 41.12 1.94 -24.56
CA ILE A 305 40.60 0.58 -24.67
C ILE A 305 39.11 0.65 -24.39
N ILE A 306 38.34 0.50 -25.47
CA ILE A 306 36.92 0.16 -25.47
C ILE A 306 36.79 -1.18 -24.75
N THR A 307 36.61 -1.12 -23.42
CA THR A 307 36.33 -2.32 -22.63
C THR A 307 34.83 -2.53 -22.60
N ASN A 308 34.46 -3.73 -23.06
CA ASN A 308 33.15 -4.35 -22.93
C ASN A 308 32.49 -3.95 -21.60
N ARG A 309 31.40 -3.17 -21.67
CA ARG A 309 30.53 -2.89 -20.52
C ARG A 309 29.81 -4.18 -20.12
N ARG A 310 30.53 -5.10 -19.47
CA ARG A 310 29.90 -6.12 -18.64
C ARG A 310 29.27 -5.38 -17.48
N ASP A 311 27.98 -5.60 -17.26
CA ASP A 311 27.18 -4.97 -16.22
C ASP A 311 27.93 -4.98 -14.89
N LYS A 312 28.31 -3.80 -14.39
CA LYS A 312 28.95 -3.66 -13.09
C LYS A 312 27.98 -4.21 -12.03
N PRO A 313 28.42 -5.13 -11.14
CA PRO A 313 27.54 -5.71 -10.15
C PRO A 313 27.04 -4.65 -9.16
N SER A 314 25.77 -4.75 -8.73
CA SER A 314 25.15 -3.79 -7.80
C SER A 314 25.57 -3.97 -6.34
N ASN A 315 25.97 -5.18 -5.94
CA ASN A 315 26.38 -5.50 -4.56
C ASN A 315 27.84 -5.08 -4.30
N ILE A 316 28.11 -4.48 -3.13
CA ILE A 316 29.43 -3.93 -2.76
C ILE A 316 30.53 -4.99 -2.80
N VAL A 317 30.29 -6.17 -2.21
CA VAL A 317 31.29 -7.24 -2.16
C VAL A 317 31.59 -7.76 -3.56
N ARG A 318 30.57 -7.87 -4.43
CA ARG A 318 30.77 -8.22 -5.84
C ARG A 318 31.57 -7.15 -6.59
N ARG A 319 31.40 -5.86 -6.27
CA ARG A 319 32.21 -4.78 -6.85
C ARG A 319 33.66 -4.83 -6.36
N LEU A 320 33.88 -5.07 -5.07
CA LEU A 320 35.22 -5.23 -4.50
C LEU A 320 35.92 -6.43 -5.15
N PHE A 321 35.26 -7.58 -5.25
CA PHE A 321 35.78 -8.76 -5.91
C PHE A 321 36.06 -8.53 -7.40
N TYR A 322 35.15 -7.85 -8.11
CA TYR A 322 35.38 -7.47 -9.51
C TYR A 322 36.60 -6.55 -9.68
N SER A 323 36.79 -5.59 -8.77
CA SER A 323 37.98 -4.73 -8.80
C SER A 323 39.28 -5.50 -8.51
N PHE A 324 39.21 -6.53 -7.67
CA PHE A 324 40.31 -7.46 -7.43
C PHE A 324 40.59 -8.30 -8.68
N GLU A 325 39.58 -8.85 -9.34
CA GLU A 325 39.73 -9.59 -10.62
C GLU A 325 40.39 -8.73 -11.70
N GLN A 326 39.99 -7.45 -11.82
CA GLN A 326 40.64 -6.50 -12.73
C GLN A 326 42.11 -6.24 -12.36
N TYR A 327 42.41 -6.08 -11.07
CA TYR A 327 43.79 -5.92 -10.59
C TYR A 327 44.65 -7.13 -10.97
N CYS A 328 44.16 -8.35 -10.73
CA CYS A 328 44.86 -9.57 -11.09
C CYS A 328 45.07 -9.68 -12.60
N HIS A 329 44.09 -9.25 -13.41
CA HIS A 329 44.23 -9.23 -14.86
C HIS A 329 45.34 -8.27 -15.33
N GLN A 330 45.49 -7.12 -14.67
CA GLN A 330 46.58 -6.18 -14.96
C GLN A 330 47.97 -6.76 -14.61
N HIS A 331 48.05 -7.68 -13.64
CA HIS A 331 49.28 -8.34 -13.21
C HIS A 331 49.47 -9.73 -13.87
N GLY A 332 48.77 -10.00 -14.99
CA GLY A 332 48.92 -11.26 -15.75
C GLY A 332 48.36 -12.52 -15.07
N VAL A 333 47.89 -12.42 -13.82
CA VAL A 333 47.34 -13.52 -13.02
C VAL A 333 45.80 -13.50 -12.96
N GLY A 334 45.16 -12.85 -13.94
CA GLY A 334 43.71 -12.77 -14.02
C GLY A 334 43.05 -14.12 -14.32
N ARG A 335 41.75 -14.22 -14.04
CA ARG A 335 40.94 -15.41 -14.30
C ARG A 335 40.78 -15.67 -15.80
N GLY A 336 40.98 -16.92 -16.21
CA GLY A 336 40.81 -17.40 -17.58
C GLY A 336 39.35 -17.44 -18.05
N ARG A 337 39.14 -17.48 -19.37
CA ARG A 337 37.79 -17.67 -19.93
C ARG A 337 37.34 -19.11 -19.68
N GLY A 338 36.27 -19.27 -18.91
CA GLY A 338 35.72 -20.59 -18.54
C GLY A 338 36.26 -21.14 -17.22
N GLU A 339 37.23 -20.46 -16.61
CA GLU A 339 37.78 -20.83 -15.31
C GLU A 339 36.81 -20.44 -14.18
N THR A 340 36.58 -21.37 -13.26
CA THR A 340 35.85 -21.12 -12.01
C THR A 340 36.68 -20.24 -11.07
N VAL A 341 36.06 -19.70 -10.01
CA VAL A 341 36.81 -18.83 -9.10
C VAL A 341 37.78 -19.67 -8.24
N GLU A 342 37.35 -20.88 -7.92
CA GLU A 342 38.08 -21.89 -7.18
C GLU A 342 39.32 -22.34 -7.96
N GLU A 343 39.16 -22.77 -9.22
CA GLU A 343 40.27 -23.15 -10.10
C GLU A 343 41.27 -22.00 -10.26
N TRP A 344 40.77 -20.77 -10.41
CA TRP A 344 41.61 -19.59 -10.55
C TRP A 344 42.47 -19.35 -9.30
N PHE A 345 41.86 -19.35 -8.11
CA PHE A 345 42.56 -19.15 -6.84
C PHE A 345 43.59 -20.24 -6.60
N THR A 346 43.26 -21.50 -6.89
CA THR A 346 44.21 -22.62 -6.83
C THR A 346 45.38 -22.41 -7.79
N ARG A 347 45.14 -21.96 -9.02
CA ARG A 347 46.20 -21.71 -10.02
C ARG A 347 47.18 -20.63 -9.59
N ILE A 348 46.71 -19.58 -8.92
CA ILE A 348 47.56 -18.48 -8.42
C ILE A 348 48.05 -18.71 -6.99
N ASN A 349 47.83 -19.92 -6.46
CA ASN A 349 48.25 -20.36 -5.12
C ASN A 349 47.74 -19.46 -3.98
N LEU A 350 46.51 -18.95 -4.11
CA LEU A 350 45.84 -18.16 -3.08
C LEU A 350 44.79 -19.00 -2.33
N PRO A 351 44.61 -18.78 -1.02
CA PRO A 351 43.62 -19.51 -0.22
C PRO A 351 42.18 -19.15 -0.62
N ILE A 352 41.34 -20.19 -0.80
CA ILE A 352 39.92 -20.04 -1.18
C ILE A 352 39.08 -19.51 0.01
N GLU A 353 39.54 -19.70 1.24
CA GLU A 353 38.84 -19.32 2.47
C GLU A 353 38.59 -17.80 2.55
N ASP A 354 39.52 -17.01 2.00
CA ASP A 354 39.47 -15.55 1.98
C ASP A 354 38.35 -14.98 1.09
N ILE A 355 37.75 -15.82 0.25
CA ILE A 355 36.65 -15.44 -0.66
C ILE A 355 35.30 -16.11 -0.33
N SER A 356 35.22 -16.75 0.83
CA SER A 356 34.00 -17.39 1.35
C SER A 356 32.78 -16.46 1.36
N LEU A 357 32.97 -15.17 1.73
CA LEU A 357 31.91 -14.16 1.73
C LEU A 357 31.37 -13.88 0.31
N TYR A 358 32.24 -13.88 -0.70
CA TYR A 358 31.84 -13.69 -2.09
C TYR A 358 30.95 -14.84 -2.57
N PHE A 359 31.29 -16.09 -2.24
CA PHE A 359 30.46 -17.26 -2.56
C PHE A 359 29.09 -17.20 -1.87
N HIS A 360 29.05 -16.82 -0.59
CA HIS A 360 27.79 -16.64 0.14
C HIS A 360 26.89 -15.61 -0.55
N ILE A 361 27.42 -14.49 -1.00
CA ILE A 361 26.63 -13.45 -1.67
C ILE A 361 26.23 -13.86 -3.09
N ARG A 362 27.06 -14.66 -3.75
CA ARG A 362 26.76 -15.17 -5.09
C ARG A 362 25.54 -16.08 -5.06
N TYR A 363 25.44 -16.96 -4.06
CA TYR A 363 24.42 -18.01 -4.01
C TYR A 363 23.27 -17.75 -3.03
N ASN A 364 23.46 -17.01 -1.92
CA ASN A 364 22.49 -16.92 -0.83
C ASN A 364 21.76 -15.57 -0.63
N HIS A 365 21.87 -14.61 -1.56
CA HIS A 365 21.12 -13.32 -1.52
C HIS A 365 21.12 -12.61 -0.14
N HIS A 366 22.20 -12.78 0.64
CA HIS A 366 22.25 -12.28 2.01
C HIS A 366 22.58 -10.78 2.06
N VAL A 367 22.08 -10.10 3.09
CA VAL A 367 22.36 -8.69 3.37
C VAL A 367 23.54 -8.64 4.32
N ASN A 368 24.65 -8.06 3.88
CA ASN A 368 25.89 -8.06 4.67
C ASN A 368 25.84 -6.97 5.73
N THR A 369 26.45 -7.25 6.87
CA THR A 369 26.76 -6.23 7.88
C THR A 369 27.94 -5.37 7.44
N PRO A 370 28.05 -4.11 7.91
CA PRO A 370 29.20 -3.25 7.60
C PRO A 370 30.55 -3.85 8.01
N HIS A 371 30.58 -4.65 9.09
CA HIS A 371 31.78 -5.31 9.59
C HIS A 371 32.31 -6.36 8.60
N GLU A 372 31.45 -7.27 8.13
CA GLU A 372 31.82 -8.31 7.16
C GLU A 372 32.37 -7.71 5.84
N VAL A 373 31.83 -6.57 5.42
CA VAL A 373 32.32 -5.86 4.21
C VAL A 373 33.71 -5.28 4.43
N GLN A 374 34.01 -4.81 5.65
CA GLN A 374 35.31 -4.27 6.00
C GLN A 374 36.37 -5.40 6.10
N ASP A 375 36.04 -6.50 6.77
CA ASP A 375 36.92 -7.67 6.86
C ASP A 375 37.27 -8.19 5.47
N PHE A 376 36.27 -8.31 4.59
CA PHE A 376 36.48 -8.74 3.22
C PHE A 376 37.37 -7.79 2.41
N ARG A 377 37.26 -6.48 2.66
CA ARG A 377 38.13 -5.48 2.02
C ARG A 377 39.58 -5.66 2.47
N GLU A 378 39.80 -5.92 3.75
CA GLU A 378 41.13 -6.14 4.33
C GLU A 378 41.76 -7.42 3.78
N ASN A 379 41.00 -8.51 3.69
CA ASN A 379 41.43 -9.76 3.06
C ASN A 379 41.84 -9.55 1.60
N LEU A 380 41.01 -8.86 0.80
CA LEU A 380 41.38 -8.54 -0.59
C LEU A 380 42.62 -7.64 -0.69
N ALA A 381 42.84 -6.75 0.28
CA ALA A 381 44.05 -5.92 0.31
C ALA A 381 45.31 -6.75 0.64
N GLN A 382 45.19 -7.77 1.49
CA GLN A 382 46.26 -8.71 1.77
C GLN A 382 46.59 -9.57 0.53
N LEU A 383 45.59 -10.14 -0.13
CA LEU A 383 45.79 -10.92 -1.36
C LEU A 383 46.47 -10.09 -2.47
N ARG A 384 46.16 -8.79 -2.59
CA ARG A 384 46.86 -7.90 -3.54
C ARG A 384 48.35 -7.74 -3.21
N LYS A 385 48.71 -7.72 -1.92
CA LYS A 385 50.11 -7.64 -1.49
C LYS A 385 50.86 -8.93 -1.82
N GLU A 386 50.23 -10.08 -1.61
CA GLU A 386 50.80 -11.40 -1.94
C GLU A 386 51.07 -11.52 -3.44
N ILE A 387 50.11 -11.12 -4.29
CA ILE A 387 50.30 -11.10 -5.76
C ILE A 387 51.49 -10.22 -6.15
N LYS A 388 51.62 -9.03 -5.55
CA LYS A 388 52.73 -8.10 -5.84
C LYS A 388 54.09 -8.64 -5.38
N GLN A 389 54.12 -9.49 -4.35
CA GLN A 389 55.36 -10.13 -3.89
C GLN A 389 55.79 -11.27 -4.81
N HIS A 390 54.85 -11.99 -5.41
CA HIS A 390 55.13 -13.07 -6.36
C HIS A 390 55.59 -12.60 -7.75
N GLU A 391 55.46 -11.30 -8.07
CA GLU A 391 55.90 -10.71 -9.34
C GLU A 391 57.38 -10.26 -9.31
N LYS A 392 58.01 -10.21 -8.12
CA LYS A 392 59.45 -9.97 -7.95
C LYS A 392 60.21 -11.28 -7.86
#